data_AF-A0A3A6NW12-F1
#
_entry.id   AF-A0A3A6NW12-F1
#
_cell.length_a   1.000
_cell.length_b   1.000
_cell.length_c   1.000
_cell.angle_alpha   90.00
_cell.angle_beta   90.00
_cell.angle_gamma   90.00
#
_symmetry.space_group_name_H-M   'P 1'
#
loop_
_entity.id
_entity.type
_entity.pdbx_description
1 polymer ?
#
loop_
_entity_poly.entity_id
_entity_poly.type
_entity_poly.pdbx_seq_one_letter_code
_entity_poly.pdbx_strand_id
1 'polypeptide(L)'
;MLNKLSPIYTTQFGRAYCGDSIDLLKRIKDESINLVITSPPFALLRKKEYGNKPQDEFVDWLARFAKEIFRIITKDGSFVLDLGHAYQKSRPVRSLYNYKILINFCEELRFNLAEEFFWHNPAKLPSPIEWVNKRKIRIKDSVNTVWWFSKIDFPQADARNVLVPYSERMKKLLRDSDKFYSPKKRPSGHDISKHFSRANGGAIPPNLLEIPNTESNSQYLRYCKIVGIKGHPARFPVKLPEFFIKFLTKPGDIVLDIFAGSNATGEAAESLERHWLAFELNIQYLAASIFRFLGEIEPQQIKKIYESLSNGNLHKYEASKIKPISMFNSALSKNLDDIFITL
;
A
#
# COMPACT_ATOMS: atom_id res chain seq x y z
N MET A 1 -5.38 6.70 23.66
CA MET A 1 -5.12 7.75 22.67
C MET A 1 -3.69 7.66 22.22
N LEU A 2 -3.49 7.63 20.91
CA LEU A 2 -2.19 7.44 20.26
C LEU A 2 -1.28 8.64 20.55
N ASN A 3 -1.86 9.83 20.73
CA ASN A 3 -1.18 11.08 21.12
C ASN A 3 -0.33 11.02 22.41
N LYS A 4 -0.52 10.03 23.28
CA LYS A 4 0.30 9.82 24.48
C LYS A 4 1.60 9.04 24.21
N LEU A 5 1.72 8.44 23.02
CA LEU A 5 2.93 7.74 22.60
C LEU A 5 3.81 8.67 21.79
N SER A 6 5.11 8.57 21.98
CA SER A 6 6.06 9.31 21.16
C SER A 6 6.39 8.52 19.89
N PRO A 7 6.23 9.10 18.69
CA PRO A 7 6.66 8.45 17.47
C PRO A 7 8.18 8.39 17.41
N ILE A 8 8.73 7.32 16.82
CA ILE A 8 10.18 7.17 16.58
C ILE A 8 10.70 8.33 15.73
N TYR A 9 9.93 8.70 14.70
CA TYR A 9 10.17 9.92 13.94
C TYR A 9 8.88 10.54 13.41
N THR A 10 8.96 11.82 13.08
CA THR A 10 7.90 12.60 12.43
C THR A 10 8.41 13.25 11.15
N THR A 11 7.52 13.51 10.20
CA THR A 11 7.77 14.29 8.96
C THR A 11 6.75 15.45 8.86
N GLN A 12 6.62 16.07 7.69
CA GLN A 12 5.64 17.12 7.46
C GLN A 12 4.21 16.60 7.52
N PHE A 13 3.95 15.37 7.04
CA PHE A 13 2.59 14.85 7.00
C PHE A 13 2.35 13.65 7.89
N GLY A 14 3.38 13.00 8.46
CA GLY A 14 3.14 11.79 9.22
C GLY A 14 4.08 11.45 10.35
N ARG A 15 3.74 10.33 10.98
CA ARG A 15 4.33 9.84 12.22
C ARG A 15 4.53 8.33 12.17
N ALA A 16 5.71 7.89 12.57
CA ALA A 16 6.08 6.48 12.63
C ALA A 16 6.16 5.98 14.08
N TYR A 17 5.44 4.92 14.42
CA TYR A 17 5.39 4.35 15.76
C TYR A 17 5.92 2.92 15.76
N CYS A 18 6.83 2.64 16.70
CA CYS A 18 7.32 1.29 16.94
C CYS A 18 6.43 0.60 17.96
N GLY A 19 5.91 -0.58 17.65
CA GLY A 19 5.10 -1.37 18.57
C GLY A 19 4.26 -2.44 17.89
N ASP A 20 3.55 -3.25 18.69
CA ASP A 20 2.55 -4.17 18.16
C ASP A 20 1.37 -3.38 17.62
N SER A 21 1.10 -3.54 16.33
CA SER A 21 0.05 -2.82 15.63
C SER A 21 -1.33 -3.05 16.24
N ILE A 22 -1.61 -4.20 16.86
CA ILE A 22 -2.91 -4.41 17.53
C ILE A 22 -3.09 -3.47 18.72
N ASP A 23 -2.02 -3.21 19.47
CA ASP A 23 -2.07 -2.35 20.65
C ASP A 23 -2.04 -0.87 20.27
N LEU A 24 -1.41 -0.54 19.14
CA LEU A 24 -1.46 0.80 18.55
C LEU A 24 -2.86 1.09 17.96
N LEU A 25 -3.46 0.14 17.24
CA LEU A 25 -4.80 0.26 16.66
C LEU A 25 -5.86 0.56 17.73
N LYS A 26 -5.83 -0.15 18.87
CA LYS A 26 -6.73 0.09 20.03
C LYS A 26 -6.64 1.51 20.61
N ARG A 27 -5.57 2.25 20.29
CA ARG A 27 -5.35 3.62 20.79
C ARG A 27 -5.87 4.68 19.84
N ILE A 28 -6.21 4.32 18.60
CA ILE A 28 -6.78 5.19 17.59
C ILE A 28 -8.28 5.31 17.83
N LYS A 29 -8.82 6.52 17.73
CA LYS A 29 -10.25 6.80 17.76
C LYS A 29 -11.04 6.05 16.68
N ASP A 30 -12.30 5.76 16.95
CA ASP A 30 -13.24 5.24 15.95
C ASP A 30 -13.41 6.23 14.79
N GLU A 31 -13.63 5.70 13.59
CA GLU A 31 -13.99 6.47 12.39
C GLU A 31 -13.11 7.69 12.09
N SER A 32 -11.79 7.51 12.16
CA SER A 32 -10.81 8.58 12.03
C SER A 32 -9.75 8.35 10.94
N ILE A 33 -9.73 7.20 10.28
CA ILE A 33 -8.76 6.84 9.22
C ILE A 33 -9.48 6.70 7.87
N ASN A 34 -9.03 7.43 6.85
CA ASN A 34 -9.67 7.39 5.52
C ASN A 34 -9.25 6.15 4.72
N LEU A 35 -7.98 5.75 4.83
CA LEU A 35 -7.43 4.59 4.12
C LEU A 35 -6.48 3.81 5.01
N VAL A 36 -6.73 2.52 5.17
CA VAL A 36 -5.72 1.57 5.63
C VAL A 36 -5.20 0.82 4.40
N ILE A 37 -3.89 0.80 4.17
CA ILE A 37 -3.27 -0.03 3.13
C ILE A 37 -2.07 -0.75 3.69
N THR A 38 -2.02 -2.07 3.52
CA THR A 38 -0.96 -2.87 4.10
C THR A 38 -0.72 -4.18 3.35
N SER A 39 0.43 -4.80 3.63
CA SER A 39 0.81 -6.14 3.19
C SER A 39 1.35 -6.90 4.41
N PRO A 40 0.58 -7.82 5.03
CA PRO A 40 1.02 -8.53 6.22
C PRO A 40 2.26 -9.40 5.96
N PRO A 41 3.07 -9.67 7.00
CA PRO A 41 4.17 -10.61 6.89
C PRO A 41 3.62 -12.00 6.50
N PHE A 42 4.09 -12.50 5.35
CA PHE A 42 3.66 -13.80 4.82
C PHE A 42 3.94 -14.95 5.79
N ALA A 43 3.00 -15.89 5.89
CA ALA A 43 3.16 -17.19 6.56
C ALA A 43 4.20 -18.13 5.89
N LEU A 44 5.02 -17.63 4.96
CA LEU A 44 5.94 -18.43 4.15
C LEU A 44 7.07 -19.03 5.00
N LEU A 45 6.84 -20.24 5.51
CA LEU A 45 7.66 -21.45 5.32
C LEU A 45 9.20 -21.35 5.39
N ARG A 46 9.77 -20.35 6.06
CA ARG A 46 11.14 -20.38 6.60
C ARG A 46 11.07 -20.08 8.09
N LYS A 47 11.51 -21.05 8.89
CA LYS A 47 11.60 -20.96 10.36
C LYS A 47 12.24 -19.62 10.75
N LYS A 48 11.50 -18.78 11.47
CA LYS A 48 12.08 -18.01 12.58
C LYS A 48 12.00 -18.92 13.82
N GLU A 49 12.85 -18.70 14.82
CA GLU A 49 13.05 -19.58 15.99
C GLU A 49 11.80 -19.80 16.88
N TYR A 50 10.65 -19.22 16.54
CA TYR A 50 9.35 -19.54 17.12
C TYR A 50 8.33 -19.85 16.01
N GLY A 51 7.63 -20.97 16.17
CA GLY A 51 6.98 -21.76 15.10
C GLY A 51 5.94 -21.05 14.21
N ASN A 52 5.85 -21.53 12.97
CA ASN A 52 4.78 -21.14 12.05
C ASN A 52 3.44 -21.67 12.56
N LYS A 53 2.46 -20.78 12.63
CA LYS A 53 1.07 -21.11 12.89
C LYS A 53 0.41 -21.76 11.64
N PRO A 54 -0.44 -22.78 11.78
CA PRO A 54 -1.34 -23.31 10.74
C PRO A 54 -2.06 -22.22 9.92
N GLN A 55 -2.48 -22.55 8.69
CA GLN A 55 -3.08 -21.57 7.77
C GLN A 55 -4.36 -20.94 8.32
N ASP A 56 -5.18 -21.71 9.03
CA ASP A 56 -6.41 -21.20 9.65
C ASP A 56 -6.08 -20.21 10.79
N GLU A 57 -5.02 -20.47 11.54
CA GLU A 57 -4.53 -19.51 12.55
C GLU A 57 -4.02 -18.20 11.94
N PHE A 58 -3.60 -18.18 10.67
CA PHE A 58 -3.24 -16.93 9.98
C PHE A 58 -4.49 -16.09 9.63
N VAL A 59 -5.58 -16.76 9.20
CA VAL A 59 -6.87 -16.09 8.96
C VAL A 59 -7.36 -15.45 10.26
N ASP A 60 -7.40 -16.22 11.35
CA ASP A 60 -7.81 -15.73 12.66
C ASP A 60 -6.89 -14.63 13.18
N TRP A 61 -5.57 -14.79 13.00
CA TRP A 61 -4.59 -13.81 13.40
C TRP A 61 -4.83 -12.46 12.70
N LEU A 62 -5.05 -12.46 11.39
CA LEU A 62 -5.27 -11.23 10.60
C LEU A 62 -6.66 -10.63 10.86
N ALA A 63 -7.67 -11.46 11.09
CA ALA A 63 -9.02 -11.03 11.42
C ALA A 63 -9.07 -10.16 12.68
N ARG A 64 -8.15 -10.35 13.65
CA ARG A 64 -8.04 -9.48 14.83
C ARG A 64 -7.66 -8.04 14.45
N PHE A 65 -6.77 -7.85 13.48
CA PHE A 65 -6.42 -6.52 12.99
C PHE A 65 -7.57 -5.95 12.17
N ALA A 66 -8.21 -6.77 11.33
CA ALA A 66 -9.34 -6.33 10.50
C ALA A 66 -10.53 -5.84 11.34
N LYS A 67 -10.79 -6.44 12.51
CA LYS A 67 -11.80 -5.95 13.47
C LYS A 67 -11.50 -4.53 13.95
N GLU A 68 -10.24 -4.27 14.34
CA GLU A 68 -9.84 -2.92 14.75
C GLU A 68 -9.82 -1.94 13.57
N ILE A 69 -9.39 -2.39 12.38
CA ILE A 69 -9.44 -1.59 11.15
C ILE A 69 -10.88 -1.18 10.84
N PHE A 70 -11.83 -2.11 10.92
CA PHE A 70 -13.25 -1.81 10.74
C PHE A 70 -13.71 -0.74 11.73
N ARG A 71 -13.27 -0.78 12.99
CA ARG A 71 -13.63 0.27 13.97
C ARG A 71 -13.08 1.65 13.58
N ILE A 72 -11.80 1.74 13.20
CA ILE A 72 -11.11 3.03 13.02
C ILE A 72 -11.31 3.69 11.66
N ILE A 73 -11.65 2.95 10.60
CA ILE A 73 -11.84 3.59 9.30
C ILE A 73 -13.10 4.46 9.31
N THR A 74 -13.07 5.61 8.64
CA THR A 74 -14.26 6.47 8.48
C THR A 74 -15.39 5.68 7.81
N LYS A 75 -16.64 6.15 7.93
CA LYS A 75 -17.80 5.48 7.34
C LYS A 75 -17.62 5.22 5.82
N ASP A 76 -17.04 6.17 5.11
CA ASP A 76 -16.69 6.10 3.68
C ASP A 76 -15.23 5.67 3.42
N GLY A 77 -14.50 5.29 4.46
CA GLY A 77 -13.10 4.88 4.39
C GLY A 77 -12.91 3.48 3.79
N SER A 78 -11.68 3.21 3.38
CA SER A 78 -11.31 1.97 2.69
C SER A 78 -10.21 1.20 3.43
N PHE A 79 -10.22 -0.12 3.27
CA PHE A 79 -9.13 -1.00 3.68
C PHE A 79 -8.63 -1.80 2.48
N VAL A 80 -7.38 -1.59 2.10
CA VAL A 80 -6.71 -2.27 0.99
C VAL A 80 -5.66 -3.25 1.52
N LEU A 81 -5.78 -4.52 1.14
CA LEU A 81 -4.94 -5.60 1.64
C LEU A 81 -4.25 -6.35 0.50
N ASP A 82 -2.93 -6.22 0.40
CA ASP A 82 -2.09 -7.01 -0.53
C ASP A 82 -1.72 -8.38 0.07
N LEU A 83 -2.00 -9.45 -0.68
CA LEU A 83 -1.64 -10.82 -0.35
C LEU A 83 -1.05 -11.53 -1.56
N GLY A 84 0.22 -11.91 -1.45
CA GLY A 84 0.86 -12.87 -2.34
C GLY A 84 0.41 -14.31 -2.15
N HIS A 85 0.53 -15.12 -3.18
CA HIS A 85 0.14 -16.52 -3.11
C HIS A 85 1.20 -17.40 -2.43
N ALA A 86 0.75 -18.55 -1.91
CA ALA A 86 1.61 -19.57 -1.33
C ALA A 86 1.23 -20.96 -1.85
N TYR A 87 2.19 -21.89 -1.84
CA TYR A 87 1.94 -23.31 -2.02
C TYR A 87 1.86 -24.01 -0.66
N GLN A 88 1.11 -25.09 -0.58
CA GLN A 88 1.13 -25.98 0.57
C GLN A 88 2.53 -26.61 0.70
N LYS A 89 2.96 -26.86 1.94
CA LYS A 89 4.30 -27.38 2.24
C LYS A 89 4.54 -28.67 1.47
N SER A 90 5.63 -28.70 0.70
CA SER A 90 6.07 -29.86 -0.09
C SER A 90 5.07 -30.38 -1.14
N ARG A 91 4.03 -29.61 -1.49
CA ARG A 91 3.01 -30.02 -2.47
C ARG A 91 2.86 -28.94 -3.57
N PRO A 92 2.65 -29.31 -4.84
CA PRO A 92 2.36 -28.37 -5.93
C PRO A 92 0.88 -27.91 -5.92
N VAL A 93 0.29 -27.76 -4.72
CA VAL A 93 -1.09 -27.35 -4.48
C VAL A 93 -1.08 -25.96 -3.84
N ARG A 94 -1.92 -25.04 -4.33
CA ARG A 94 -2.01 -23.68 -3.77
C ARG A 94 -2.61 -23.71 -2.36
N SER A 95 -2.13 -22.82 -1.50
CA SER A 95 -2.85 -22.44 -0.29
C SER A 95 -4.03 -21.55 -0.69
N LEU A 96 -5.17 -21.72 -0.02
CA LEU A 96 -6.37 -20.89 -0.23
C LEU A 96 -6.51 -19.77 0.81
N TYR A 97 -5.48 -19.55 1.63
CA TYR A 97 -5.56 -18.64 2.78
C TYR A 97 -5.99 -17.21 2.42
N ASN A 98 -5.57 -16.70 1.27
CA ASN A 98 -5.94 -15.36 0.81
C ASN A 98 -7.43 -15.25 0.46
N TYR A 99 -8.03 -16.31 -0.09
CA TYR A 99 -9.47 -16.39 -0.34
C TYR A 99 -10.27 -16.63 0.94
N LYS A 100 -9.73 -17.44 1.87
CA LYS A 100 -10.33 -17.62 3.19
C LYS A 100 -10.39 -16.29 3.97
N ILE A 101 -9.35 -15.46 3.87
CA ILE A 101 -9.35 -14.10 4.43
C ILE A 101 -10.47 -13.26 3.81
N LEU A 102 -10.58 -13.24 2.48
CA LEU A 102 -11.65 -12.51 1.78
C LEU A 102 -13.03 -12.91 2.30
N ILE A 103 -13.33 -14.21 2.29
CA ILE A 103 -14.64 -14.74 2.71
C ILE A 103 -14.89 -14.40 4.19
N ASN A 104 -13.91 -14.64 5.07
CA ASN A 104 -14.04 -14.33 6.49
C ASN A 104 -14.30 -12.84 6.74
N PHE A 105 -13.61 -11.95 6.03
CA PHE A 105 -13.78 -10.51 6.24
C PHE A 105 -15.16 -10.03 5.78
N CYS A 106 -15.69 -10.60 4.70
CA CYS A 106 -17.02 -10.25 4.21
C CYS A 106 -18.14 -10.86 5.06
N GLU A 107 -18.09 -12.16 5.33
CA GLU A 107 -19.19 -12.88 5.97
C GLU A 107 -19.21 -12.66 7.50
N GLU A 108 -18.04 -12.69 8.15
CA GLU A 108 -17.92 -12.60 9.61
C GLU A 108 -17.66 -11.17 10.11
N LEU A 109 -16.83 -10.40 9.40
CA LEU A 109 -16.45 -9.04 9.83
C LEU A 109 -17.26 -7.93 9.16
N ARG A 110 -18.20 -8.29 8.27
CA ARG A 110 -19.14 -7.35 7.61
C ARG A 110 -18.48 -6.29 6.73
N PHE A 111 -17.27 -6.53 6.24
CA PHE A 111 -16.73 -5.71 5.16
C PHE A 111 -17.47 -6.00 3.86
N ASN A 112 -17.75 -4.97 3.07
CA ASN A 112 -18.06 -5.13 1.66
C ASN A 112 -16.76 -5.31 0.88
N LEU A 113 -16.74 -6.20 -0.11
CA LEU A 113 -15.71 -6.18 -1.15
C LEU A 113 -16.14 -5.13 -2.18
N ALA A 114 -15.46 -3.99 -2.21
CA ALA A 114 -15.76 -2.92 -3.15
C ALA A 114 -15.31 -3.31 -4.58
N GLU A 115 -14.09 -3.83 -4.70
CA GLU A 115 -13.57 -4.43 -5.94
C GLU A 115 -12.33 -5.30 -5.61
N GLU A 116 -12.12 -6.39 -6.34
CA GLU A 116 -10.84 -7.08 -6.33
C GLU A 116 -9.84 -6.46 -7.31
N PHE A 117 -8.60 -6.31 -6.85
CA PHE A 117 -7.47 -5.93 -7.68
C PHE A 117 -6.43 -7.06 -7.74
N PHE A 118 -5.66 -7.05 -8.81
CA PHE A 118 -4.55 -7.98 -9.02
C PHE A 118 -3.28 -7.20 -9.30
N TRP A 119 -2.24 -7.41 -8.50
CA TRP A 119 -0.94 -6.80 -8.76
C TRP A 119 -0.03 -7.80 -9.48
N HIS A 120 0.24 -7.52 -10.76
CA HIS A 120 1.24 -8.24 -11.55
C HIS A 120 2.63 -7.60 -11.37
N ASN A 121 3.56 -8.35 -10.78
CA ASN A 121 4.98 -8.00 -10.74
C ASN A 121 5.76 -8.78 -11.81
N PRO A 122 6.00 -8.20 -13.00
CA PRO A 122 6.71 -8.88 -14.09
C PRO A 122 8.16 -9.24 -13.71
N ALA A 123 8.74 -8.59 -12.70
CA ALA A 123 10.10 -8.84 -12.24
C ALA A 123 10.22 -9.94 -11.18
N LYS A 124 9.12 -10.53 -10.70
CA LYS A 124 9.17 -11.62 -9.70
C LYS A 124 9.97 -12.81 -10.22
N LEU A 125 10.84 -13.41 -9.41
CA LEU A 125 11.62 -14.55 -9.85
C LEU A 125 10.73 -15.80 -10.05
N PRO A 126 11.03 -16.68 -11.02
CA PRO A 126 10.29 -17.94 -11.20
C PRO A 126 10.40 -18.81 -9.94
N SER A 127 9.35 -18.80 -9.14
CA SER A 127 9.30 -19.44 -7.82
C SER A 127 7.92 -20.06 -7.58
N PRO A 128 7.81 -21.17 -6.81
CA PRO A 128 8.89 -21.95 -6.20
C PRO A 128 9.76 -22.71 -7.22
N ILE A 129 11.08 -22.73 -7.02
CA ILE A 129 12.08 -23.31 -7.95
C ILE A 129 11.77 -24.77 -8.29
N GLU A 130 11.36 -25.56 -7.30
CA GLU A 130 11.02 -26.99 -7.46
C GLU A 130 9.92 -27.21 -8.50
N TRP A 131 8.83 -26.44 -8.43
CA TRP A 131 7.66 -26.64 -9.29
C TRP A 131 7.79 -25.93 -10.64
N VAL A 132 8.46 -24.77 -10.66
CA VAL A 132 8.55 -23.90 -11.84
C VAL A 132 9.78 -24.21 -12.69
N ASN A 133 10.99 -24.22 -12.11
CA ASN A 133 12.23 -24.37 -12.89
C ASN A 133 12.69 -25.83 -13.02
N LYS A 134 12.60 -26.61 -11.93
CA LYS A 134 13.08 -28.01 -11.94
C LYS A 134 12.08 -28.93 -12.62
N ARG A 135 10.87 -29.05 -12.07
CA ARG A 135 9.84 -29.96 -12.59
C ARG A 135 9.06 -29.40 -13.77
N LYS A 136 9.01 -28.07 -13.95
CA LYS A 136 8.29 -27.39 -15.03
C LYS A 136 6.79 -27.74 -15.10
N ILE A 137 6.17 -27.96 -13.94
CA ILE A 137 4.75 -28.34 -13.81
C ILE A 137 3.85 -27.19 -13.36
N ARG A 138 4.45 -26.02 -13.08
CA ARG A 138 3.75 -24.78 -12.70
C ARG A 138 4.40 -23.60 -13.42
N ILE A 139 3.60 -22.57 -13.68
CA ILE A 139 4.08 -21.30 -14.25
C ILE A 139 4.58 -20.35 -13.15
N LYS A 140 5.25 -19.28 -13.58
CA LYS A 140 5.72 -18.20 -12.74
C LYS A 140 4.55 -17.57 -11.96
N ASP A 141 4.68 -17.58 -10.63
CA ASP A 141 3.73 -16.96 -9.72
C ASP A 141 4.02 -15.46 -9.55
N SER A 142 3.62 -14.63 -10.52
CA SER A 142 3.91 -13.20 -10.55
C SER A 142 2.79 -12.27 -10.10
N VAL A 143 1.63 -12.81 -9.70
CA VAL A 143 0.43 -12.03 -9.37
C VAL A 143 0.11 -12.16 -7.89
N ASN A 144 -0.16 -11.03 -7.24
CA ASN A 144 -0.76 -10.97 -5.90
C ASN A 144 -2.24 -10.58 -6.00
N THR A 145 -3.05 -11.03 -5.04
CA THR A 145 -4.41 -10.54 -4.84
C THR A 145 -4.38 -9.31 -3.95
N VAL A 146 -5.04 -8.24 -4.35
CA VAL A 146 -5.20 -7.01 -3.58
C VAL A 146 -6.68 -6.78 -3.35
N TRP A 147 -7.14 -6.93 -2.11
CA TRP A 147 -8.56 -6.81 -1.78
C TRP A 147 -8.87 -5.38 -1.33
N TRP A 148 -9.80 -4.71 -2.00
CA TRP A 148 -10.33 -3.42 -1.55
C TRP A 148 -11.65 -3.63 -0.82
N PHE A 149 -11.60 -3.46 0.49
CA PHE A 149 -12.73 -3.55 1.39
C PHE A 149 -13.28 -2.18 1.78
N SER A 150 -14.57 -2.11 2.06
CA SER A 150 -15.26 -0.93 2.58
C SER A 150 -16.30 -1.30 3.65
N LYS A 151 -16.77 -0.29 4.40
CA LYS A 151 -17.91 -0.44 5.33
C LYS A 151 -19.28 -0.36 4.67
N ILE A 152 -19.35 0.43 3.60
CA ILE A 152 -20.58 0.81 2.92
C ILE A 152 -20.43 0.58 1.41
N ASP A 153 -21.54 0.62 0.70
CA ASP A 153 -21.61 0.37 -0.74
C ASP A 153 -20.90 1.46 -1.56
N PHE A 154 -20.76 2.67 -1.00
CA PHE A 154 -20.19 3.84 -1.68
C PHE A 154 -19.02 4.44 -0.88
N PRO A 155 -17.88 3.72 -0.74
CA PRO A 155 -16.68 4.30 -0.15
C PRO A 155 -16.17 5.47 -1.00
N GLN A 156 -15.35 6.33 -0.40
CA GLN A 156 -14.67 7.39 -1.13
C GLN A 156 -13.78 6.78 -2.22
N ALA A 157 -14.05 7.13 -3.48
CA ALA A 157 -13.28 6.71 -4.64
C ALA A 157 -13.43 7.70 -5.80
N ASP A 158 -12.34 7.98 -6.52
CA ASP A 158 -12.34 8.80 -7.72
C ASP A 158 -11.35 8.28 -8.78
N ALA A 159 -11.87 7.49 -9.72
CA ALA A 159 -11.06 6.88 -10.78
C ALA A 159 -10.41 7.91 -11.72
N ARG A 160 -10.86 9.17 -11.72
CA ARG A 160 -10.26 10.26 -12.51
C ARG A 160 -8.84 10.59 -12.04
N ASN A 161 -8.51 10.27 -10.79
CA ASN A 161 -7.18 10.49 -10.22
C ASN A 161 -6.14 9.43 -10.63
N VAL A 162 -6.57 8.37 -11.31
CA VAL A 162 -5.72 7.24 -11.70
C VAL A 162 -5.89 6.86 -13.17
N LEU A 163 -6.33 7.80 -14.01
CA LEU A 163 -6.45 7.58 -15.45
C LEU A 163 -5.11 7.23 -16.08
N VAL A 164 -5.14 6.32 -17.06
CA VAL A 164 -3.99 5.97 -17.88
C VAL A 164 -4.10 6.62 -19.26
N PRO A 165 -2.96 6.84 -19.96
CA PRO A 165 -2.98 7.38 -21.31
C PRO A 165 -3.86 6.54 -22.24
N TYR A 166 -4.60 7.21 -23.12
CA TYR A 166 -5.35 6.53 -24.17
C TYR A 166 -4.44 5.68 -25.05
N SER A 167 -4.95 4.52 -25.48
CA SER A 167 -4.29 3.72 -26.51
C SER A 167 -4.22 4.49 -27.84
N GLU A 168 -3.26 4.16 -28.70
CA GLU A 168 -3.16 4.76 -30.04
C GLU A 168 -4.44 4.59 -30.87
N ARG A 169 -5.15 3.47 -30.68
CA ARG A 169 -6.45 3.23 -31.30
C ARG A 169 -7.51 4.21 -30.79
N MET A 170 -7.56 4.44 -29.49
CA MET A 170 -8.49 5.41 -28.90
C MET A 170 -8.15 6.84 -29.31
N LYS A 171 -6.86 7.21 -29.38
CA LYS A 171 -6.43 8.51 -29.93
C LYS A 171 -6.85 8.70 -31.39
N LYS A 172 -6.80 7.65 -32.22
CA LYS A 172 -7.33 7.69 -33.59
C LYS A 172 -8.85 7.88 -33.61
N LEU A 173 -9.58 7.18 -32.75
CA LEU A 173 -11.03 7.32 -32.59
C LEU A 173 -11.44 8.74 -32.19
N LEU A 174 -10.73 9.33 -31.23
CA LEU A 174 -11.01 10.69 -30.73
C LEU A 174 -10.71 11.78 -31.78
N ARG A 175 -9.78 11.53 -32.72
CA ARG A 175 -9.46 12.49 -33.79
C ARG A 175 -10.49 12.55 -34.90
N ASP A 176 -11.13 11.42 -35.21
CA ASP A 176 -12.04 11.31 -36.35
C ASP A 176 -13.10 10.23 -36.08
N SER A 177 -14.01 10.54 -35.14
CA SER A 177 -14.97 9.56 -34.63
C SER A 177 -15.93 9.08 -35.69
N ASP A 178 -16.33 9.93 -36.64
CA ASP A 178 -17.28 9.56 -37.69
C ASP A 178 -16.66 8.60 -38.73
N LYS A 179 -15.35 8.70 -38.98
CA LYS A 179 -14.63 7.77 -39.87
C LYS A 179 -14.29 6.44 -39.21
N PHE A 180 -13.94 6.46 -37.92
CA PHE A 180 -13.45 5.27 -37.20
C PHE A 180 -14.49 4.58 -36.34
N TYR A 181 -15.70 5.15 -36.21
CA TYR A 181 -16.77 4.59 -35.41
C TYR A 181 -18.14 4.75 -36.06
N SER A 182 -18.76 3.63 -36.43
CA SER A 182 -20.18 3.58 -36.75
C SER A 182 -20.90 2.83 -35.63
N PRO A 183 -21.89 3.46 -34.95
CA PRO A 183 -22.71 2.77 -33.98
C PRO A 183 -23.32 1.51 -34.61
N LYS A 184 -23.08 0.36 -33.98
CA LYS A 184 -23.69 -0.92 -34.37
C LYS A 184 -24.18 -1.62 -33.13
N LYS A 185 -25.42 -2.09 -33.17
CA LYS A 185 -25.96 -2.99 -32.16
C LYS A 185 -25.14 -4.28 -32.20
N ARG A 186 -24.44 -4.57 -31.11
CA ARG A 186 -23.68 -5.82 -31.03
C ARG A 186 -24.64 -7.01 -30.89
N PRO A 187 -24.23 -8.22 -31.28
CA PRO A 187 -25.00 -9.43 -31.01
C PRO A 187 -25.33 -9.62 -29.53
N SER A 188 -24.49 -9.06 -28.63
CA SER A 188 -24.70 -9.04 -27.18
C SER A 188 -25.73 -8.02 -26.69
N GLY A 189 -26.49 -7.36 -27.58
CA GLY A 189 -27.56 -6.44 -27.24
C GLY A 189 -27.13 -5.04 -26.78
N HIS A 190 -25.84 -4.81 -26.52
CA HIS A 190 -25.31 -3.51 -26.12
C HIS A 190 -25.38 -2.50 -27.28
N ASP A 191 -26.08 -1.38 -27.04
CA ASP A 191 -26.07 -0.22 -27.91
C ASP A 191 -24.95 0.73 -27.48
N ILE A 192 -23.99 0.93 -28.36
CA ILE A 192 -22.80 1.73 -28.08
C ILE A 192 -23.06 3.10 -28.70
N SER A 193 -23.43 4.04 -27.84
CA SER A 193 -23.77 5.43 -28.21
C SER A 193 -22.58 6.17 -28.83
N LYS A 194 -22.82 7.34 -29.44
CA LYS A 194 -21.75 8.21 -29.95
C LYS A 194 -20.89 8.86 -28.85
N HIS A 195 -21.19 8.66 -27.56
CA HIS A 195 -20.51 9.34 -26.46
C HIS A 195 -19.04 8.90 -26.24
N PHE A 196 -18.57 7.87 -26.94
CA PHE A 196 -17.17 7.42 -26.93
C PHE A 196 -16.19 8.40 -27.59
N SER A 197 -16.68 9.42 -28.30
CA SER A 197 -15.84 10.45 -28.92
C SER A 197 -15.37 11.55 -27.96
N ARG A 198 -15.84 11.55 -26.71
CA ARG A 198 -15.43 12.57 -25.71
C ARG A 198 -14.10 12.20 -25.05
N ALA A 199 -13.15 13.14 -25.07
CA ALA A 199 -11.90 13.03 -24.35
C ALA A 199 -12.10 13.41 -22.88
N ASN A 200 -11.82 12.48 -21.97
CA ASN A 200 -12.01 12.63 -20.51
C ASN A 200 -10.65 12.63 -19.76
N GLY A 201 -9.58 13.12 -20.39
CA GLY A 201 -8.24 13.17 -19.81
C GLY A 201 -7.45 11.85 -19.81
N GLY A 202 -8.12 10.72 -19.97
CA GLY A 202 -7.49 9.40 -20.08
C GLY A 202 -8.51 8.25 -20.01
N ALA A 203 -8.00 7.02 -20.02
CA ALA A 203 -8.81 5.81 -19.84
C ALA A 203 -8.83 5.39 -18.37
N ILE A 204 -9.97 4.89 -17.90
CA ILE A 204 -10.07 4.23 -16.60
C ILE A 204 -9.18 2.97 -16.65
N PRO A 205 -8.26 2.78 -15.68
CA PRO A 205 -7.40 1.60 -15.66
C PRO A 205 -8.21 0.32 -15.36
N PRO A 206 -7.73 -0.86 -15.79
CA PRO A 206 -8.30 -2.13 -15.33
C PRO A 206 -7.91 -2.41 -13.87
N ASN A 207 -8.58 -3.38 -13.25
CA ASN A 207 -8.23 -3.89 -11.92
C ASN A 207 -6.97 -4.78 -11.90
N LEU A 208 -6.26 -4.93 -13.02
CA LEU A 208 -4.93 -5.55 -13.11
C LEU A 208 -3.83 -4.49 -13.16
N LEU A 209 -3.14 -4.31 -12.03
CA LEU A 209 -2.05 -3.36 -11.88
C LEU A 209 -0.72 -4.02 -12.24
N GLU A 210 -0.10 -3.62 -13.35
CA GLU A 210 1.24 -4.08 -13.71
C GLU A 210 2.30 -3.13 -13.16
N ILE A 211 2.95 -3.52 -12.06
CA ILE A 211 3.95 -2.69 -11.38
C ILE A 211 5.18 -3.55 -11.07
N PRO A 212 6.34 -3.31 -11.72
CA PRO A 212 7.56 -4.05 -11.44
C PRO A 212 8.15 -3.67 -10.08
N ASN A 213 8.66 -4.66 -9.36
CA ASN A 213 9.45 -4.43 -8.15
C ASN A 213 10.94 -4.59 -8.47
N THR A 214 11.51 -3.60 -9.16
CA THR A 214 12.90 -3.61 -9.67
C THR A 214 13.79 -2.52 -9.09
N GLU A 215 13.29 -1.79 -8.10
CA GLU A 215 14.01 -0.66 -7.50
C GLU A 215 15.30 -1.14 -6.81
N SER A 216 16.45 -0.78 -7.38
CA SER A 216 17.78 -1.20 -6.91
C SER A 216 18.70 -0.05 -6.48
N ASN A 217 18.36 1.19 -6.85
CA ASN A 217 19.20 2.37 -6.60
C ASN A 217 18.43 3.55 -5.95
N SER A 218 17.35 3.27 -5.22
CA SER A 218 16.64 4.33 -4.49
C SER A 218 17.48 4.91 -3.37
N GLN A 219 17.12 6.13 -2.94
CA GLN A 219 17.76 6.79 -1.80
C GLN A 219 17.76 5.89 -0.56
N TYR A 220 16.62 5.25 -0.27
CA TYR A 220 16.49 4.25 0.80
C TYR A 220 17.58 3.17 0.72
N LEU A 221 17.77 2.54 -0.45
CA LEU A 221 18.76 1.47 -0.62
C LEU A 221 20.19 1.99 -0.54
N ARG A 222 20.47 3.17 -1.11
CA ARG A 222 21.79 3.81 -0.98
C ARG A 222 22.13 4.09 0.48
N TYR A 223 21.17 4.60 1.25
CA TYR A 223 21.40 4.94 2.66
C TYR A 223 21.51 3.70 3.53
N CYS A 224 20.74 2.64 3.24
CA CYS A 224 20.96 1.31 3.85
C CYS A 224 22.40 0.83 3.64
N LYS A 225 22.94 0.98 2.42
CA LYS A 225 24.35 0.62 2.12
C LYS A 225 25.34 1.47 2.89
N ILE A 226 25.12 2.78 3.02
CA ILE A 226 25.99 3.70 3.78
C ILE A 226 26.10 3.30 5.26
N VAL A 227 24.99 2.89 5.87
CA VAL A 227 24.96 2.47 7.28
C VAL A 227 25.26 0.98 7.48
N GLY A 228 25.56 0.24 6.41
CA GLY A 228 25.97 -1.16 6.48
C GLY A 228 24.84 -2.16 6.76
N ILE A 229 23.59 -1.82 6.47
CA ILE A 229 22.42 -2.72 6.66
C ILE A 229 21.83 -3.19 5.34
N LYS A 230 21.08 -4.30 5.39
CA LYS A 230 20.26 -4.75 4.26
C LYS A 230 18.92 -4.04 4.29
N GLY A 231 18.45 -3.59 3.12
CA GLY A 231 17.08 -3.08 2.98
C GLY A 231 16.04 -4.16 3.31
N HIS A 232 14.82 -3.73 3.62
CA HIS A 232 13.73 -4.64 3.98
C HIS A 232 13.51 -5.68 2.86
N PRO A 233 13.39 -6.97 3.21
CA PRO A 233 13.46 -8.06 2.23
C PRO A 233 12.20 -8.21 1.36
N ALA A 234 11.05 -7.74 1.85
CA ALA A 234 9.77 -7.87 1.17
C ALA A 234 9.05 -6.52 1.20
N ARG A 235 9.34 -5.66 0.23
CA ARG A 235 8.71 -4.34 0.06
C ARG A 235 7.83 -4.39 -1.18
N PHE A 236 6.61 -3.88 -1.14
CA PHE A 236 5.93 -3.48 -2.37
C PHE A 236 6.58 -2.20 -2.95
N PRO A 237 6.50 -1.97 -4.28
CA PRO A 237 6.92 -0.71 -4.88
C PRO A 237 5.99 0.44 -4.45
N VAL A 238 6.54 1.64 -4.24
CA VAL A 238 5.79 2.85 -3.80
C VAL A 238 4.59 3.15 -4.71
N LYS A 239 4.69 2.83 -6.00
CA LYS A 239 3.60 3.00 -6.98
C LYS A 239 2.32 2.23 -6.63
N LEU A 240 2.42 1.12 -5.89
CA LEU A 240 1.25 0.34 -5.49
C LEU A 240 0.38 1.12 -4.49
N PRO A 241 0.88 1.56 -3.30
CA PRO A 241 0.09 2.41 -2.43
C PRO A 241 -0.22 3.77 -3.05
N GLU A 242 0.66 4.35 -3.86
CA GLU A 242 0.38 5.61 -4.57
C GLU A 242 -0.91 5.55 -5.41
N PHE A 243 -1.15 4.44 -6.11
CA PHE A 243 -2.38 4.22 -6.87
C PHE A 243 -3.62 4.31 -5.97
N PHE A 244 -3.65 3.54 -4.88
CA PHE A 244 -4.81 3.50 -3.98
C PHE A 244 -4.97 4.81 -3.19
N ILE A 245 -3.88 5.50 -2.83
CA ILE A 245 -3.97 6.80 -2.17
C ILE A 245 -4.59 7.82 -3.13
N LYS A 246 -4.16 7.90 -4.39
CA LYS A 246 -4.78 8.79 -5.40
C LYS A 246 -6.24 8.46 -5.64
N PHE A 247 -6.56 7.17 -5.71
CA PHE A 247 -7.89 6.69 -6.03
C PHE A 247 -8.88 6.87 -4.87
N LEU A 248 -8.48 6.58 -3.63
CA LEU A 248 -9.39 6.41 -2.49
C LEU A 248 -9.32 7.53 -1.45
N THR A 249 -8.42 8.52 -1.63
CA THR A 249 -8.22 9.62 -0.66
C THR A 249 -8.17 10.99 -1.33
N LYS A 250 -8.37 12.05 -0.55
CA LYS A 250 -8.15 13.46 -0.90
C LYS A 250 -6.93 14.03 -0.15
N PRO A 251 -6.29 15.12 -0.63
CA PRO A 251 -5.26 15.80 0.16
C PRO A 251 -5.76 16.11 1.57
N GLY A 252 -4.91 15.91 2.58
CA GLY A 252 -5.27 16.06 3.99
C GLY A 252 -6.00 14.87 4.62
N ASP A 253 -6.39 13.83 3.87
CA ASP A 253 -6.90 12.58 4.45
C ASP A 253 -5.78 11.81 5.17
N ILE A 254 -6.16 10.89 6.07
CA ILE A 254 -5.24 10.09 6.88
C ILE A 254 -5.10 8.67 6.32
N VAL A 255 -3.86 8.29 6.00
CA VAL A 255 -3.47 6.97 5.49
C VAL A 255 -2.70 6.19 6.57
N LEU A 256 -3.10 4.96 6.85
CA LEU A 256 -2.43 4.10 7.84
C LEU A 256 -1.87 2.84 7.19
N ASP A 257 -0.62 2.50 7.52
CA ASP A 257 -0.04 1.19 7.28
C ASP A 257 0.32 0.50 8.61
N ILE A 258 -0.34 -0.62 8.89
CA ILE A 258 -0.16 -1.36 10.14
C ILE A 258 1.02 -2.35 10.09
N PHE A 259 1.63 -2.57 8.93
CA PHE A 259 2.81 -3.42 8.75
C PHE A 259 3.82 -2.68 7.86
N ALA A 260 4.18 -1.47 8.29
CA ALA A 260 4.83 -0.50 7.43
C ALA A 260 6.19 -0.96 6.88
N GLY A 261 6.93 -1.78 7.62
CA GLY A 261 8.25 -2.27 7.21
C GLY A 261 9.19 -1.12 6.85
N SER A 262 9.43 -0.94 5.56
CA SER A 262 10.24 0.17 5.05
C SER A 262 9.49 1.50 4.87
N ASN A 263 8.20 1.59 5.21
CA ASN A 263 7.33 2.76 5.08
C ASN A 263 7.17 3.32 3.65
N ALA A 264 6.95 2.44 2.66
CA ALA A 264 6.64 2.87 1.29
C ALA A 264 5.26 3.56 1.19
N THR A 265 4.30 3.17 2.04
CA THR A 265 2.99 3.82 2.15
C THR A 265 3.13 5.27 2.63
N GLY A 266 3.92 5.52 3.68
CA GLY A 266 4.19 6.87 4.16
C GLY A 266 4.89 7.75 3.14
N GLU A 267 5.86 7.21 2.38
CA GLU A 267 6.50 7.95 1.28
C GLU A 267 5.49 8.36 0.21
N ALA A 268 4.61 7.45 -0.23
CA ALA A 268 3.56 7.78 -1.19
C ALA A 268 2.59 8.83 -0.64
N ALA A 269 2.13 8.66 0.59
CA ALA A 269 1.20 9.57 1.25
C ALA A 269 1.80 10.98 1.44
N GLU A 270 3.03 11.08 1.92
CA GLU A 270 3.76 12.36 2.08
C GLU A 270 3.87 13.09 0.75
N SER A 271 4.23 12.37 -0.33
CA SER A 271 4.36 12.97 -1.67
C SER A 271 3.05 13.47 -2.27
N LEU A 272 1.92 12.97 -1.75
CA LEU A 272 0.57 13.31 -2.18
C LEU A 272 -0.13 14.23 -1.16
N GLU A 273 0.58 14.80 -0.18
CA GLU A 273 0.01 15.67 0.85
C GLU A 273 -1.13 15.01 1.64
N ARG A 274 -1.02 13.70 1.90
CA ARG A 274 -1.89 12.99 2.85
C ARG A 274 -1.18 12.86 4.17
N HIS A 275 -1.94 12.99 5.26
CA HIS A 275 -1.42 12.62 6.56
C HIS A 275 -1.21 11.11 6.61
N TRP A 276 -0.19 10.67 7.36
CA TRP A 276 0.04 9.23 7.48
C TRP A 276 0.51 8.77 8.85
N LEU A 277 0.17 7.52 9.13
CA LEU A 277 0.61 6.75 10.27
C LEU A 277 1.28 5.47 9.78
N ALA A 278 2.43 5.13 10.36
CA ALA A 278 3.16 3.91 10.06
C ALA A 278 3.43 3.14 11.35
N PHE A 279 2.94 1.90 11.44
CA PHE A 279 3.22 0.99 12.56
C PHE A 279 4.13 -0.13 12.11
N GLU A 280 5.16 -0.40 12.91
CA GLU A 280 6.12 -1.46 12.67
C GLU A 280 6.63 -2.00 14.00
N LEU A 281 6.69 -3.33 14.12
CA LEU A 281 7.16 -3.99 15.34
C LEU A 281 8.70 -3.97 15.43
N ASN A 282 9.38 -4.08 14.29
CA ASN A 282 10.83 -4.09 14.21
C ASN A 282 11.38 -2.67 14.11
N ILE A 283 11.93 -2.18 15.22
CA ILE A 283 12.53 -0.85 15.29
C ILE A 283 13.62 -0.59 14.25
N GLN A 284 14.31 -1.62 13.74
CA GLN A 284 15.38 -1.43 12.75
C GLN A 284 14.84 -1.23 11.34
N TYR A 285 13.72 -1.88 11.01
CA TYR A 285 13.00 -1.58 9.78
C TYR A 285 12.40 -0.18 9.82
N LEU A 286 11.80 0.20 10.95
CA LEU A 286 11.23 1.53 11.12
C LEU A 286 12.32 2.62 11.11
N ALA A 287 13.43 2.43 11.82
CA ALA A 287 14.56 3.36 11.82
C ALA A 287 15.14 3.54 10.42
N ALA A 288 15.33 2.46 9.65
CA ALA A 288 15.81 2.56 8.27
C ALA A 288 14.80 3.24 7.33
N SER A 289 13.50 3.21 7.65
CA SER A 289 12.46 3.82 6.82
C SER A 289 12.59 5.35 6.73
N ILE A 290 13.23 6.01 7.72
CA ILE A 290 13.49 7.46 7.68
C ILE A 290 14.24 7.88 6.41
N PHE A 291 15.07 7.00 5.86
CA PHE A 291 15.88 7.28 4.67
C PHE A 291 15.06 7.65 3.43
N ARG A 292 13.76 7.35 3.40
CA ARG A 292 12.84 7.79 2.34
C ARG A 292 12.53 9.29 2.39
N PHE A 293 12.63 9.90 3.57
CA PHE A 293 12.17 11.27 3.83
C PHE A 293 13.30 12.29 3.95
N LEU A 294 14.55 11.83 4.03
CA LEU A 294 15.71 12.71 4.15
C LEU A 294 16.03 13.42 2.82
N GLY A 295 16.55 14.63 2.89
CA GLY A 295 17.27 15.25 1.78
C GLY A 295 18.65 14.63 1.57
N GLU A 296 19.44 15.22 0.68
CA GLU A 296 20.84 14.84 0.54
C GLU A 296 21.64 15.35 1.75
N ILE A 297 22.20 14.44 2.53
CA ILE A 297 22.96 14.73 3.74
C ILE A 297 24.23 13.88 3.80
N GLU A 298 25.20 14.33 4.60
CA GLU A 298 26.50 13.67 4.75
C GLU A 298 26.39 12.24 5.31
N PRO A 299 27.20 11.27 4.83
CA PRO A 299 27.18 9.89 5.30
C PRO A 299 27.28 9.71 6.82
N GLN A 300 28.07 10.55 7.49
CA GLN A 300 28.23 10.50 8.94
C GLN A 300 26.94 10.88 9.68
N GLN A 301 26.17 11.82 9.12
CA GLN A 301 24.88 12.22 9.67
C GLN A 301 23.85 11.11 9.47
N ILE A 302 23.82 10.44 8.31
CA ILE A 302 22.93 9.29 8.04
C ILE A 302 23.14 8.19 9.09
N LYS A 303 24.40 7.84 9.38
CA LYS A 303 24.76 6.84 10.40
C LYS A 303 24.26 7.24 11.78
N LYS A 304 24.56 8.47 12.21
CA LYS A 304 24.13 8.99 13.52
C LYS A 304 22.60 8.97 13.68
N ILE A 305 21.87 9.35 12.63
CA ILE A 305 20.40 9.30 12.60
C ILE A 305 19.91 7.86 12.80
N TYR A 306 20.44 6.93 12.01
CA TYR A 306 20.03 5.53 12.09
C TYR A 306 20.36 4.90 13.45
N GLU A 307 21.56 5.12 13.98
CA GLU A 307 21.99 4.63 15.30
C GLU A 307 21.11 5.20 16.42
N SER A 308 20.74 6.47 16.32
CA SER A 308 19.86 7.09 17.32
C SER A 308 18.47 6.45 17.31
N LEU A 309 17.83 6.38 16.13
CA LEU A 309 16.48 5.83 15.97
C LEU A 309 16.42 4.33 16.30
N SER A 310 17.44 3.57 15.90
CA SER A 310 17.51 2.11 16.15
C SER A 310 17.67 1.75 17.63
N ASN A 311 18.14 2.70 18.45
CA ASN A 311 18.22 2.60 19.91
C ASN A 311 16.97 3.15 20.63
N GLY A 312 15.91 3.53 19.89
CA GLY A 312 14.67 4.04 20.49
C GLY A 312 14.71 5.51 20.88
N ASN A 313 15.76 6.24 20.49
CA ASN A 313 15.79 7.68 20.72
C ASN A 313 14.84 8.38 19.73
N LEU A 314 14.04 9.30 20.27
CA LEU A 314 13.07 10.05 19.51
C LEU A 314 13.76 11.13 18.67
N HIS A 315 13.35 11.29 17.43
CA HIS A 315 13.74 12.44 16.62
C HIS A 315 12.52 13.14 16.03
N LYS A 316 12.46 14.46 16.23
CA LYS A 316 11.62 15.33 15.40
C LYS A 316 12.43 15.75 14.18
N TYR A 317 11.95 15.38 12.99
CA TYR A 317 12.47 15.95 11.73
C TYR A 317 11.45 16.96 11.22
N GLU A 318 11.86 18.23 11.18
CA GLU A 318 11.05 19.30 10.61
C GLU A 318 11.17 19.32 9.08
N ALA A 319 10.04 19.65 8.44
CA ALA A 319 9.81 19.67 7.00
C ALA A 319 10.86 20.44 6.16
N SER A 320 11.61 21.36 6.78
CA SER A 320 12.58 22.22 6.11
C SER A 320 13.83 21.52 5.57
N LYS A 321 14.04 20.22 5.89
CA LYS A 321 15.15 19.40 5.37
C LYS A 321 14.71 18.26 4.44
N ILE A 322 13.44 18.23 4.07
CA ILE A 322 12.84 17.24 3.16
C ILE A 322 12.96 17.78 1.72
N LYS A 323 13.27 16.91 0.75
CA LYS A 323 13.31 17.30 -0.67
C LYS A 323 11.99 17.98 -1.07
N PRO A 324 12.00 19.22 -1.59
CA PRO A 324 10.83 19.72 -2.29
C PRO A 324 10.76 18.96 -3.62
N ILE A 325 9.84 18.01 -3.73
CA ILE A 325 9.41 17.50 -5.04
C ILE A 325 8.57 18.63 -5.66
N SER A 326 9.24 19.52 -6.40
CA SER A 326 8.72 20.57 -7.30
C SER A 326 7.26 21.04 -7.12
N MET A 327 7.13 22.33 -6.78
CA MET A 327 5.92 23.18 -6.78
C MET A 327 4.85 22.85 -5.73
N PHE A 328 4.88 23.52 -4.57
CA PHE A 328 3.80 23.49 -3.59
C PHE A 328 3.24 24.89 -3.31
N ASN A 329 1.91 25.00 -3.35
CA ASN A 329 1.14 26.13 -2.83
C ASN A 329 0.83 25.87 -1.35
N SER A 330 1.24 26.79 -0.47
CA SER A 330 1.31 26.63 0.98
C SER A 330 -0.01 26.84 1.76
N ALA A 331 -1.16 26.43 1.23
CA ALA A 331 -2.46 26.84 1.81
C ALA A 331 -3.14 25.81 2.74
N LEU A 332 -2.61 24.59 2.94
CA LEU A 332 -3.34 23.51 3.62
C LEU A 332 -2.72 22.95 4.91
N SER A 333 -1.69 23.57 5.50
CA SER A 333 -1.16 23.07 6.78
C SER A 333 -2.07 23.42 7.96
N LYS A 334 -3.08 22.60 8.22
CA LYS A 334 -3.58 22.45 9.60
C LYS A 334 -2.42 21.93 10.45
N ASN A 335 -2.33 22.38 11.70
CA ASN A 335 -1.29 21.92 12.61
C ASN A 335 -1.40 20.39 12.77
N LEU A 336 -0.33 19.65 12.46
CA LEU A 336 -0.29 18.18 12.61
C LEU A 336 -0.64 17.77 14.03
N ASP A 337 -0.26 18.58 15.01
CA ASP A 337 -0.59 18.30 16.40
C ASP A 337 -2.11 18.28 16.58
N ASP A 338 -2.89 19.20 16.01
CA ASP A 338 -4.36 19.18 16.15
C ASP A 338 -5.00 17.94 15.50
N ILE A 339 -4.46 17.50 14.36
CA ILE A 339 -4.96 16.31 13.65
C ILE A 339 -4.64 15.03 14.42
N PHE A 340 -3.43 14.89 14.94
CA PHE A 340 -3.02 13.70 15.70
C PHE A 340 -3.40 13.73 17.17
N ILE A 341 -3.70 14.91 17.76
CA ILE A 341 -4.28 15.02 19.11
C ILE A 341 -5.70 14.46 19.14
N THR A 342 -6.43 14.56 18.03
CA THR A 342 -7.81 14.05 17.92
C THR A 342 -7.89 12.55 17.59
N LEU A 343 -6.74 11.89 17.37
CA LEU A 343 -6.54 10.44 17.20
C LEU A 343 -6.12 9.74 18.49
#